data_AF-A0A2Z6ZRJ7-F1
#
_entry.id   AF-A0A2Z6ZRJ7-F1
#
_cell.length_a   1.000
_cell.length_b   1.000
_cell.length_c   1.000
_cell.angle_alpha   90.00
_cell.angle_beta   90.00
_cell.angle_gamma   90.00
#
_symmetry.space_group_name_H-M   'P 1'
#
loop_
_entity.id
_entity.type
_entity.pdbx_description
1 polymer ?
#
loop_
_entity_poly.entity_id
_entity_poly.type
_entity_poly.pdbx_seq_one_letter_code
_entity_poly.pdbx_strand_id
1 'polypeptide(L)'
;FFHGGGFCIGSRTWPNCHSCCLRLSSGLQALVVAPDYRLAPEHRLPAAVDDAMSSLEWLRDQALLSNSGGDEWFANGGVDFDRVFIVGDSSGGNLAHHVAVQLRRGSPELAPIRVRGYVLMAPFFGGTVRTKSEEEGPELLLNSEILDR
;
A
#
# COMPACT_ATOMS: atom_id res chain seq x y z
N PHE A 1 0.95 -2.56 3.49
CA PHE A 1 0.19 -3.11 2.36
C PHE A 1 -0.91 -2.14 2.01
N PHE A 2 -0.93 -1.61 0.79
CA PHE A 2 -2.01 -0.77 0.28
C PHE A 2 -2.92 -1.60 -0.64
N HIS A 3 -4.21 -1.65 -0.34
CA HIS A 3 -5.17 -2.42 -1.14
C HIS A 3 -5.44 -1.78 -2.52
N GLY A 4 -5.94 -2.58 -3.46
CA GLY A 4 -6.46 -2.09 -4.74
C GLY A 4 -7.89 -1.56 -4.66
N GLY A 5 -8.51 -1.35 -5.82
CA GLY A 5 -9.89 -0.85 -5.93
C GLY A 5 -10.04 0.53 -6.59
N GLY A 6 -9.10 0.90 -7.47
CA GLY A 6 -9.22 2.08 -8.32
C GLY A 6 -9.36 3.41 -7.57
N PHE A 7 -8.89 3.46 -6.32
CA PHE A 7 -9.08 4.58 -5.37
C PHE A 7 -10.53 4.86 -4.93
N CYS A 8 -11.51 4.09 -5.41
CA CYS A 8 -12.93 4.36 -5.18
C CYS A 8 -13.60 3.29 -4.32
N ILE A 9 -13.05 2.08 -4.28
CA ILE A 9 -13.59 0.95 -3.52
C ILE A 9 -12.45 0.21 -2.82
N GLY A 10 -12.82 -0.70 -1.92
CA GLY A 10 -11.87 -1.54 -1.19
C GLY A 10 -11.79 -1.19 0.30
N SER A 11 -11.23 -2.12 1.06
CA SER A 11 -10.83 -1.92 2.45
C SER A 11 -9.82 -3.00 2.82
N ARG A 12 -8.99 -2.74 3.84
CA ARG A 12 -8.14 -3.77 4.48
C ARG A 12 -8.92 -5.00 4.94
N THR A 13 -10.24 -4.86 5.19
CA THR A 13 -11.12 -5.92 5.70
C THR A 13 -11.70 -6.81 4.61
N TRP A 14 -11.56 -6.44 3.32
CA TRP A 14 -12.04 -7.28 2.24
C TRP A 14 -11.35 -8.65 2.23
N PRO A 15 -12.07 -9.76 1.98
CA PRO A 15 -11.50 -11.11 2.12
C PRO A 15 -10.22 -11.34 1.32
N ASN A 16 -10.13 -10.83 0.10
CA ASN A 16 -8.94 -10.94 -0.75
C ASN A 16 -7.74 -10.15 -0.17
N CYS A 17 -7.98 -8.92 0.28
CA CYS A 17 -6.95 -8.05 0.85
C CYS A 17 -6.47 -8.62 2.19
N HIS A 18 -7.39 -8.98 3.07
CA HIS A 18 -7.10 -9.58 4.37
C HIS A 18 -6.35 -10.91 4.23
N SER A 19 -6.79 -11.79 3.33
CA SER A 19 -6.09 -13.06 3.05
C SER A 19 -4.68 -12.85 2.52
N CYS A 20 -4.45 -11.83 1.68
CA CYS A 20 -3.12 -11.45 1.22
C CYS A 20 -2.23 -11.05 2.41
N CYS A 21 -2.71 -10.17 3.29
CA CYS A 21 -1.98 -9.76 4.50
C CYS A 21 -1.62 -10.93 5.41
N LEU A 22 -2.55 -11.88 5.65
CA LEU A 22 -2.27 -13.07 6.47
C LEU A 22 -1.23 -13.99 5.83
N ARG A 23 -1.27 -14.17 4.50
CA ARG A 23 -0.27 -14.97 3.77
C ARG A 23 1.11 -14.33 3.81
N LEU A 24 1.18 -13.00 3.63
CA LEU A 24 2.43 -12.25 3.77
C LEU A 24 2.99 -12.37 5.18
N SER A 25 2.16 -12.17 6.20
CA SER A 25 2.60 -12.21 7.60
C SER A 25 3.10 -13.59 8.01
N SER A 26 2.34 -14.64 7.71
CA SER A 26 2.73 -16.03 8.04
C SER A 26 3.90 -16.55 7.21
N GLY A 27 3.96 -16.24 5.91
CA GLY A 27 5.01 -16.72 5.01
C GLY A 27 6.35 -15.99 5.19
N LEU A 28 6.32 -14.70 5.55
CA LEU A 28 7.54 -13.88 5.72
C LEU A 28 7.94 -13.73 7.19
N GLN A 29 7.11 -14.19 8.14
CA GLN A 29 7.27 -13.92 9.57
C GLN A 29 7.45 -12.43 9.85
N ALA A 30 6.62 -11.61 9.21
CA ALA A 30 6.69 -10.15 9.27
C ALA A 30 5.39 -9.55 9.77
N LEU A 31 5.49 -8.42 10.46
CA LEU A 31 4.33 -7.61 10.80
C LEU A 31 3.81 -6.92 9.53
N VAL A 32 2.50 -7.03 9.27
CA VAL A 32 1.86 -6.43 8.10
C VAL A 32 0.92 -5.32 8.56
N VAL A 33 1.32 -4.07 8.30
CA VAL A 33 0.46 -2.88 8.48
C VAL A 33 -0.34 -2.67 7.20
N ALA A 34 -1.66 -2.64 7.33
CA ALA A 34 -2.60 -2.45 6.22
C ALA A 34 -3.58 -1.30 6.55
N PRO A 35 -3.20 -0.04 6.27
CA PRO A 35 -4.06 1.11 6.53
C PRO A 35 -5.26 1.13 5.56
N ASP A 36 -6.41 1.57 6.05
CA ASP A 36 -7.48 2.06 5.19
C ASP A 36 -7.16 3.52 4.83
N TYR A 37 -7.21 3.84 3.54
CA TYR A 37 -7.02 5.21 3.04
C TYR A 37 -8.36 5.77 2.53
N ARG A 38 -8.51 7.10 2.55
CA ARG A 38 -9.72 7.77 2.08
C ARG A 38 -9.96 7.51 0.59
N LEU A 39 -11.22 7.25 0.25
CA LEU A 39 -11.65 6.87 -1.10
C LEU A 39 -12.34 8.02 -1.83
N ALA A 40 -12.22 8.01 -3.15
CA ALA A 40 -13.01 8.83 -4.05
C ALA A 40 -14.42 8.25 -4.22
N PRO A 41 -15.44 9.06 -4.56
CA PRO A 41 -15.37 10.48 -4.92
C PRO A 41 -15.33 11.47 -3.75
N GLU A 42 -15.63 11.04 -2.52
CA GLU A 42 -15.71 11.90 -1.32
C GLU A 42 -14.35 12.56 -1.02
N HIS A 43 -13.27 11.81 -1.23
CA HIS A 43 -11.91 12.25 -1.06
C HIS A 43 -11.09 11.93 -2.32
N ARG A 44 -11.21 12.80 -3.32
CA ARG A 44 -10.44 12.70 -4.57
C ARG A 44 -8.93 12.75 -4.30
N LEU A 45 -8.15 12.23 -5.25
CA LEU A 45 -6.70 12.38 -5.24
C LEU A 45 -6.30 13.86 -5.09
N PRO A 46 -5.28 14.19 -4.27
CA PRO A 46 -4.26 13.29 -3.72
C PRO A 46 -4.58 12.67 -2.34
N ALA A 47 -5.81 12.73 -1.82
CA ALA A 47 -6.11 12.31 -0.44
C ALA A 47 -5.59 10.90 -0.06
N ALA A 48 -5.74 9.92 -0.95
CA ALA A 48 -5.22 8.57 -0.73
C ALA A 48 -3.67 8.51 -0.67
N VAL A 49 -2.98 9.39 -1.40
CA VAL A 49 -1.52 9.52 -1.37
C VAL A 49 -1.08 10.14 -0.04
N ASP A 50 -1.79 11.16 0.42
CA ASP A 50 -1.52 11.81 1.71
C ASP A 50 -1.70 10.82 2.87
N ASP A 51 -2.74 9.99 2.81
CA ASP A 51 -2.99 8.95 3.82
C ASP A 51 -1.92 7.84 3.78
N ALA A 52 -1.46 7.48 2.58
CA ALA A 52 -0.36 6.53 2.43
C ALA A 52 0.93 7.04 3.08
N MET A 53 1.27 8.33 2.89
CA MET A 53 2.41 8.95 3.57
C MET A 53 2.21 9.06 5.08
N SER A 54 1.02 9.50 5.52
CA SER A 54 0.67 9.61 6.94
C SER A 54 0.80 8.25 7.65
N SER A 55 0.50 7.14 6.96
CA SER A 55 0.69 5.79 7.52
C SER A 55 2.17 5.43 7.77
N LEU A 56 3.09 5.99 6.99
CA LEU A 56 4.53 5.79 7.17
C LEU A 56 5.10 6.70 8.25
N GLU A 57 4.58 7.92 8.36
CA GLU A 57 4.89 8.81 9.48
C GLU A 57 4.41 8.20 10.80
N TRP A 58 3.20 7.63 10.81
CA TRP A 58 2.70 6.87 11.96
C TRP A 58 3.62 5.69 12.29
N LEU A 59 4.06 4.92 11.28
CA LEU A 59 4.99 3.81 11.50
C LEU A 59 6.32 4.30 12.08
N ARG A 60 6.83 5.45 11.61
CA ARG A 60 8.05 6.08 12.14
C ARG A 60 7.87 6.42 13.62
N ASP A 61 6.72 6.97 13.97
CA ASP A 61 6.41 7.31 15.35
C ASP A 61 6.33 6.03 16.22
N GLN A 62 5.79 4.92 15.71
CA GLN A 62 5.86 3.62 16.39
C GLN A 62 7.30 3.15 16.60
N ALA A 63 8.17 3.35 15.61
CA ALA A 63 9.58 3.01 15.72
C ALA A 63 10.32 3.83 16.78
N LEU A 64 9.95 5.11 16.95
CA LEU A 64 10.50 5.98 17.99
C LEU A 64 9.98 5.61 19.39
N LEU A 65 8.76 5.08 19.48
CA LEU A 65 8.07 4.75 20.73
C LEU A 65 8.22 3.28 21.16
N SER A 66 8.95 2.45 20.39
CA SER A 66 9.00 0.99 20.59
C SER A 66 9.48 0.54 21.98
N ASN A 67 10.14 1.42 22.73
CA ASN A 67 10.63 1.17 24.09
C ASN A 67 9.91 2.00 25.19
N SER A 68 8.89 2.79 24.83
CA SER A 68 8.33 3.81 25.74
C SER A 68 6.82 4.06 25.62
N GLY A 69 6.07 3.18 24.93
CA GLY A 69 4.60 3.22 24.92
C GLY A 69 3.95 3.30 23.53
N GLY A 70 4.62 2.83 22.49
CA GLY A 70 3.99 2.58 21.19
C GLY A 70 2.99 1.41 21.24
N ASP A 71 2.37 1.13 20.10
CA ASP A 71 1.48 -0.02 19.92
C ASP A 71 2.22 -1.33 20.28
N GLU A 72 1.54 -2.21 21.02
CA GLU A 72 2.12 -3.44 21.58
C GLU A 72 2.72 -4.36 20.52
N TRP A 73 2.22 -4.32 19.28
CA TRP A 73 2.78 -5.09 18.17
C TRP A 73 4.21 -4.69 17.80
N PHE A 74 4.63 -3.47 18.12
CA PHE A 74 5.97 -2.95 17.89
C PHE A 74 6.83 -2.93 19.15
N ALA A 75 6.25 -3.25 20.31
CA ALA A 75 6.96 -3.29 21.58
C ALA A 75 7.96 -4.46 21.63
N ASN A 76 8.93 -4.37 22.53
CA ASN A 76 9.89 -5.43 22.87
C ASN A 76 10.90 -5.80 21.77
N GLY A 77 11.09 -4.97 20.74
CA GLY A 77 12.15 -5.13 19.75
C GLY A 77 11.96 -6.27 18.75
N GLY A 78 10.73 -6.80 18.63
CA GLY A 78 10.41 -7.86 17.67
C GLY A 78 10.33 -7.39 16.20
N VAL A 79 10.36 -6.07 15.95
CA VAL A 79 10.26 -5.47 14.62
C VAL A 79 11.59 -4.82 14.23
N ASP A 80 12.13 -5.23 13.09
CA ASP A 80 13.33 -4.63 12.49
C ASP A 80 12.93 -3.49 11.54
N PHE A 81 13.03 -2.25 12.02
CA PHE A 81 12.71 -1.04 11.24
C PHE A 81 13.73 -0.74 10.13
N ASP A 82 14.87 -1.44 10.04
CA ASP A 82 15.79 -1.38 8.89
C ASP A 82 15.32 -2.25 7.70
N ARG A 83 14.27 -3.06 7.90
CA ARG A 83 13.74 -4.03 6.93
C ARG A 83 12.27 -3.78 6.58
N VAL A 84 11.94 -2.53 6.27
CA VAL A 84 10.57 -2.17 5.87
C VAL A 84 10.38 -2.32 4.35
N PHE A 85 9.26 -2.93 3.95
CA PHE A 85 8.85 -3.08 2.56
C PHE A 85 7.46 -2.50 2.36
N ILE A 86 7.26 -1.80 1.25
CA ILE A 86 5.96 -1.23 0.87
C ILE A 86 5.38 -2.07 -0.25
N VAL A 87 4.22 -2.66 0.00
CA VAL A 87 3.53 -3.56 -0.94
C VAL A 87 2.18 -2.95 -1.29
N GLY A 88 1.80 -3.01 -2.56
CA GLY A 88 0.46 -2.60 -2.98
C GLY A 88 -0.04 -3.34 -4.22
N ASP A 89 -1.36 -3.51 -4.28
CA ASP A 89 -2.11 -4.12 -5.39
C ASP A 89 -2.86 -3.05 -6.20
N SER A 90 -2.83 -3.10 -7.53
CA SER A 90 -3.60 -2.20 -8.40
C SER A 90 -3.42 -0.72 -8.03
N SER A 91 -4.48 -0.01 -7.62
CA SER A 91 -4.39 1.37 -7.12
C SER A 91 -3.47 1.51 -5.90
N GLY A 92 -3.41 0.51 -5.03
CA GLY A 92 -2.43 0.45 -3.93
C GLY A 92 -1.00 0.27 -4.42
N GLY A 93 -0.79 -0.43 -5.53
CA GLY A 93 0.51 -0.48 -6.22
C GLY A 93 0.91 0.88 -6.77
N ASN A 94 -0.06 1.63 -7.29
CA ASN A 94 0.14 3.03 -7.68
C ASN A 94 0.50 3.91 -6.46
N LEU A 95 -0.18 3.77 -5.31
CA LEU A 95 0.19 4.48 -4.07
C LEU A 95 1.62 4.16 -3.62
N ALA A 96 2.00 2.88 -3.61
CA ALA A 96 3.34 2.46 -3.25
C ALA A 96 4.41 3.12 -4.14
N HIS A 97 4.13 3.30 -5.43
CA HIS A 97 4.99 4.04 -6.34
C HIS A 97 5.08 5.53 -6.00
N HIS A 98 3.95 6.22 -5.78
CA HIS A 98 3.96 7.65 -5.46
C HIS A 98 4.72 7.92 -4.16
N VAL A 99 4.53 7.09 -3.14
CA VAL A 99 5.31 7.13 -1.91
C VAL A 99 6.81 6.97 -2.17
N ALA A 100 7.21 6.03 -3.05
CA ALA A 100 8.61 5.84 -3.41
C ALA A 100 9.23 7.10 -4.03
N VAL A 101 8.49 7.76 -4.93
CA VAL A 101 8.90 9.00 -5.58
C VAL A 101 9.02 10.13 -4.56
N GLN A 102 8.06 10.24 -3.65
CA GLN A 102 8.05 11.30 -2.62
C GLN A 102 9.18 11.15 -1.61
N LEU A 103 9.41 9.93 -1.12
CA LEU A 103 10.47 9.69 -0.13
C LEU A 103 11.86 9.93 -0.70
N ARG A 104 12.08 9.83 -2.02
CA ARG A 104 13.39 9.96 -2.68
C ARG A 104 14.43 8.99 -2.10
N ARG A 105 15.44 8.64 -2.91
CA ARG A 105 16.48 7.73 -2.43
C ARG A 105 17.34 8.40 -1.35
N GLY A 106 17.34 7.85 -0.14
CA GLY A 106 18.21 8.29 0.96
C GLY A 106 17.67 9.46 1.79
N SER A 107 16.37 9.77 1.70
CA SER A 107 15.77 10.76 2.60
C SER A 107 15.82 10.31 4.07
N PRO A 108 16.19 11.22 4.99
CA PRO A 108 16.14 10.95 6.43
C PRO A 108 14.75 11.13 7.04
N GLU A 109 13.73 11.54 6.27
CA GLU A 109 12.41 11.94 6.79
C GLU A 109 11.67 10.85 7.57
N LEU A 110 11.92 9.57 7.23
CA LEU A 110 11.34 8.43 7.92
C LEU A 110 12.27 7.78 8.95
N ALA A 111 13.45 8.33 9.23
CA ALA A 111 14.34 7.76 10.25
C ALA A 111 13.59 7.61 11.60
N PRO A 112 13.69 6.46 12.29
CA PRO A 112 14.68 5.39 12.09
C PRO A 112 14.28 4.30 11.07
N ILE A 113 13.16 4.44 10.37
CA ILE A 113 12.71 3.48 9.37
C ILE A 113 13.54 3.55 8.10
N ARG A 114 13.92 2.38 7.59
CA ARG A 114 14.49 2.23 6.25
C ARG A 114 13.61 1.38 5.36
N VAL A 115 13.06 2.00 4.31
CA VAL A 115 12.38 1.27 3.24
C VAL A 115 13.41 0.60 2.33
N ARG A 116 13.37 -0.74 2.26
CA ARG A 116 14.31 -1.58 1.49
C ARG A 116 13.82 -1.95 0.11
N GLY A 117 12.51 -1.89 -0.11
CA GLY A 117 11.94 -2.22 -1.39
C GLY A 117 10.46 -1.88 -1.49
N TYR A 118 10.01 -1.82 -2.74
CA TYR A 118 8.62 -1.63 -3.12
C TYR A 118 8.20 -2.84 -3.95
N VAL A 119 7.05 -3.44 -3.63
CA VAL A 119 6.46 -4.55 -4.38
C VAL A 119 5.15 -4.05 -4.97
N LEU A 120 5.11 -3.93 -6.29
CA LEU A 120 4.00 -3.37 -7.04
C LEU A 120 3.28 -4.52 -7.76
N MET A 121 2.11 -4.93 -7.26
CA MET A 121 1.31 -6.01 -7.85
C MET A 121 0.28 -5.39 -8.80
N ALA A 122 0.37 -5.74 -10.09
CA ALA A 122 -0.50 -5.22 -11.15
C ALA A 122 -0.78 -3.70 -11.00
N PRO A 123 0.25 -2.84 -10.82
CA PRO A 123 0.03 -1.46 -10.41
C PRO A 123 -0.82 -0.71 -11.42
N PHE A 124 -1.76 0.10 -10.91
CA PHE A 124 -2.69 0.89 -11.70
C PHE A 124 -1.97 2.12 -12.28
N PHE A 125 -1.11 1.85 -13.25
CA PHE A 125 -0.49 2.86 -14.09
C PHE A 125 -1.26 2.99 -15.39
N GLY A 126 -1.34 4.22 -15.88
CA GLY A 126 -1.89 4.52 -17.19
C GLY A 126 -1.02 5.58 -17.86
N GLY A 127 -0.98 5.54 -19.19
CA GLY A 127 -0.37 6.59 -20.00
C GLY A 127 -1.42 7.60 -20.50
N THR A 128 -0.95 8.68 -21.09
CA THR A 128 -1.81 9.54 -21.93
C THR A 128 -2.14 8.90 -23.28
N VAL A 129 -1.33 7.91 -23.67
CA VAL A 129 -1.53 7.06 -24.85
C VAL A 129 -1.79 5.65 -24.34
N ARG A 130 -2.79 4.99 -24.93
CA ARG A 130 -3.08 3.59 -24.62
C ARG A 130 -1.93 2.71 -25.07
N THR A 131 -1.58 1.76 -24.23
CA THR A 131 -0.74 0.62 -24.59
C THR A 131 -1.54 -0.35 -25.46
N LYS A 132 -0.85 -1.23 -26.21
CA LYS A 132 -1.52 -2.25 -27.03
C LYS A 132 -2.52 -3.10 -26.23
N SER A 133 -2.14 -3.50 -25.00
CA SER A 133 -3.02 -4.25 -24.10
C SER A 133 -4.27 -3.47 -23.65
N GLU A 134 -4.20 -2.15 -23.57
CA GLU A 134 -5.36 -1.29 -23.26
C GLU A 134 -6.23 -1.00 -24.49
N GLU A 135 -5.68 -1.13 -25.70
CA GLU A 135 -6.41 -1.00 -26.97
C GLU A 135 -7.16 -2.27 -27.33
N GLU A 136 -6.52 -3.43 -27.13
CA GLU A 136 -7.08 -4.76 -27.45
C GLU A 136 -8.17 -5.19 -26.44
N GLY A 137 -8.19 -4.59 -25.24
CA GLY A 137 -9.15 -4.89 -24.18
C GLY A 137 -8.81 -6.16 -23.39
N PRO A 138 -9.32 -6.33 -22.15
CA PRO A 138 -9.00 -7.51 -21.35
C PRO A 138 -9.67 -8.76 -21.94
N GLU A 139 -8.92 -9.85 -22.11
CA GLU A 139 -9.50 -11.13 -22.54
C GLU A 139 -10.53 -11.68 -21.53
N LEU A 140 -10.38 -11.40 -20.22
CA LEU A 140 -11.12 -12.17 -19.20
C LEU A 140 -11.57 -11.46 -17.89
N LEU A 141 -11.17 -10.23 -17.53
CA LEU A 141 -11.36 -9.79 -16.12
C LEU A 141 -12.33 -8.64 -15.82
N LEU A 142 -12.76 -7.86 -16.80
CA LEU A 142 -13.73 -6.76 -16.59
C LEU A 142 -14.44 -6.47 -17.92
N ASN A 143 -15.35 -7.35 -18.34
CA ASN A 143 -16.23 -7.06 -19.47
C ASN A 143 -17.59 -6.55 -18.95
N SER A 144 -18.37 -5.91 -19.84
CA SER A 144 -19.69 -5.36 -19.48
C SER A 144 -20.64 -6.42 -18.91
N GLU A 145 -20.53 -7.68 -19.38
CA GLU A 145 -21.35 -8.79 -18.87
C GLU A 145 -21.12 -9.10 -17.38
N ILE A 146 -19.93 -8.82 -16.85
CA ILE A 146 -19.61 -9.02 -15.43
C ILE A 146 -20.05 -7.82 -14.57
N LEU A 147 -20.05 -6.61 -15.12
CA LEU A 147 -20.43 -5.38 -14.39
C LEU A 147 -21.94 -5.12 -14.38
N ASP A 148 -22.68 -5.68 -15.35
CA ASP A 148 -24.14 -5.55 -15.46
C ASP A 148 -24.94 -6.66 -14.74
N ARG A 149 -24.26 -7.57 -14.02
CA ARG A 149 -24.88 -8.59 -13.15
C ARG A 149 -24.79 -8.21 -11.68
#